data_AF-A0A433KUI4-F1
#
_entry.id   AF-A0A433KUI4-F1
#
_cell.length_a   1.000
_cell.length_b   1.000
_cell.length_c   1.000
_cell.angle_alpha   90.00
_cell.angle_beta   90.00
_cell.angle_gamma   90.00
#
_symmetry.space_group_name_H-M   'P 1'
#
loop_
_entity.id
_entity.type
_entity.pdbx_description
1 polymer ?
#
loop_
_entity_poly.entity_id
_entity_poly.type
_entity_poly.pdbx_seq_one_letter_code
_entity_poly.pdbx_strand_id
1 'polypeptide(L)'
;MAKFSSPTLVLVAAGGVAAGVLAAQVAPSFTAMAAAEESTSMEQVEAPQALVGLDNITLGERIRGELTSAGELNGNDGSRYLRYAITLEEGALVEISLSGALQGVVALYDDHLQLLESAETVHHYVEEDGDYVVIVSGADARSYGPFTLNSRTIELSDADTLDVGTPMDSWLEGASREVALTIEEAGMYQIEMRADEFDAYLELSGPNNYNREDDDGAGNLNARISDFLAPGDYTITARSAFGEGNGVFTLSAEPRELPNDGELRNDGSVMPSDTLSGWFSGQELGYQLEIEEAGMYQIDMRSSDIDSYLVLEGSNGYLRENDDSGGNYDASIADFLAPGSYQLTARTAYGSGSGLFTLSVEPRELPDDVELRNEGELTPNETLNGWYGGEPLTYELTLEESSLVTLSLRSADFDTYLELRGESDSHSDDDGGNGTDSRLEQALLPGTYTVIARGFSVSGSGMFELQVSAEPTEMQPDA
;
A
#
# COMPACT_ATOMS: atom_id res chain seq x y z
N MET A 1 19.00 27.28 22.75
CA MET A 1 17.84 28.12 23.11
C MET A 1 16.62 27.42 22.49
N ALA A 2 15.53 27.05 23.14
CA ALA A 2 15.05 27.12 24.51
C ALA A 2 14.25 25.82 24.77
N LYS A 3 14.27 25.33 26.02
CA LYS A 3 13.48 24.20 26.51
C LYS A 3 12.07 24.68 26.89
N PHE A 4 11.03 23.94 26.55
CA PHE A 4 9.71 24.10 27.18
C PHE A 4 9.46 22.95 28.16
N SER A 5 9.01 23.34 29.36
CA SER A 5 8.78 22.51 30.54
C SER A 5 7.28 22.48 30.84
N SER A 6 6.76 21.32 31.21
CA SER A 6 5.38 21.09 31.66
C SER A 6 5.03 21.86 32.94
N PRO A 7 3.76 22.20 33.18
CA PRO A 7 3.31 22.66 34.49
C PRO A 7 2.72 21.50 35.32
N THR A 8 3.27 21.33 36.52
CA THR A 8 2.71 20.55 37.62
C THR A 8 1.60 21.38 38.29
N LEU A 9 0.39 20.83 38.41
CA LEU A 9 -0.69 21.44 39.20
C LEU A 9 -0.62 20.96 40.66
N VAL A 10 -0.36 21.90 41.57
CA VAL A 10 -0.46 21.72 43.02
C VAL A 10 -1.84 22.20 43.47
N LEU A 11 -2.62 21.32 44.10
CA LEU A 11 -3.89 21.68 44.73
C LEU A 11 -3.70 21.81 46.24
N VAL A 12 -3.86 23.05 46.71
CA VAL A 12 -3.75 23.48 48.11
C VAL A 12 -5.10 23.30 48.80
N ALA A 13 -5.07 22.68 49.98
CA ALA A 13 -6.19 22.58 50.91
C ALA A 13 -6.43 23.92 51.63
N ALA A 14 -7.71 24.27 51.82
CA ALA A 14 -8.16 25.25 52.80
C ALA A 14 -9.44 24.73 53.48
N GLY A 15 -9.36 24.58 54.81
CA GLY A 15 -10.47 24.11 55.66
C GLY A 15 -11.37 25.21 56.20
N GLY A 16 -12.45 24.81 56.90
CA GLY A 16 -13.32 25.74 57.61
C GLY A 16 -14.63 25.19 58.23
N VAL A 17 -14.51 24.41 59.32
CA VAL A 17 -15.24 24.52 60.62
C VAL A 17 -16.79 24.35 60.73
N ALA A 18 -17.18 23.19 61.29
CA ALA A 18 -17.94 22.87 62.53
C ALA A 18 -19.50 22.90 62.70
N ALA A 19 -19.89 21.91 63.55
CA ALA A 19 -21.08 21.72 64.40
C ALA A 19 -22.25 20.90 63.79
N GLY A 20 -22.77 19.81 64.38
CA GLY A 20 -22.48 19.08 65.62
C GLY A 20 -23.49 17.92 65.82
N VAL A 21 -23.00 16.83 66.41
CA VAL A 21 -23.63 15.86 67.34
C VAL A 21 -25.09 15.40 67.11
N LEU A 22 -25.27 14.10 66.83
CA LEU A 22 -25.96 13.17 67.75
C LEU A 22 -25.74 11.70 67.36
N ALA A 23 -25.24 10.95 68.34
CA ALA A 23 -25.04 9.51 68.29
C ALA A 23 -26.33 8.77 68.68
N ALA A 24 -26.58 7.63 68.04
CA ALA A 24 -27.30 6.52 68.67
C ALA A 24 -26.82 5.21 68.04
N GLN A 25 -26.07 4.42 68.82
CA GLN A 25 -25.85 3.01 68.56
C GLN A 25 -27.00 2.19 69.11
N VAL A 26 -27.46 1.17 68.39
CA VAL A 26 -27.79 -0.15 68.96
C VAL A 26 -27.63 -1.23 67.89
N ALA A 27 -26.92 -2.30 68.20
CA ALA A 27 -26.95 -3.60 67.51
C ALA A 27 -27.33 -4.68 68.55
N PRO A 28 -27.49 -5.96 68.17
CA PRO A 28 -28.64 -6.58 67.52
C PRO A 28 -29.40 -7.51 68.50
N SER A 29 -30.51 -8.13 68.08
CA SER A 29 -31.13 -9.22 68.85
C SER A 29 -31.72 -10.27 67.91
N PHE A 30 -31.17 -11.48 67.97
CA PHE A 30 -31.70 -12.69 67.34
C PHE A 30 -32.90 -13.21 68.13
N THR A 31 -33.97 -13.54 67.41
CA THR A 31 -34.94 -14.56 67.84
C THR A 31 -35.52 -15.22 66.60
N ALA A 32 -35.29 -16.52 66.47
CA ALA A 32 -35.91 -17.39 65.48
C ALA A 32 -37.23 -17.94 66.04
N MET A 33 -38.31 -17.90 65.25
CA MET A 33 -39.42 -18.85 65.39
C MET A 33 -40.31 -18.94 64.14
N ALA A 34 -40.41 -20.18 63.65
CA ALA A 34 -41.52 -20.84 62.97
C ALA A 34 -41.93 -20.44 61.54
N ALA A 35 -41.79 -21.46 60.68
CA ALA A 35 -42.28 -21.58 59.32
C ALA A 35 -43.78 -21.34 59.18
N ALA A 36 -44.14 -20.63 58.12
CA ALA A 36 -45.40 -20.79 57.41
C ALA A 36 -45.06 -21.23 55.99
N GLU A 37 -45.57 -22.40 55.59
CA GLU A 37 -45.54 -22.88 54.22
C GLU A 37 -46.42 -21.96 53.36
N GLU A 38 -45.82 -21.08 52.56
CA GLU A 38 -46.48 -20.52 51.39
C GLU A 38 -46.07 -21.35 50.18
N SER A 39 -47.09 -21.97 49.58
CA SER A 39 -47.04 -22.65 48.30
C SER A 39 -46.43 -21.73 47.25
N THR A 40 -45.27 -22.12 46.73
CA THR A 40 -44.67 -21.56 45.51
C THR A 40 -45.60 -21.89 44.34
N SER A 41 -46.48 -20.95 44.00
CA SER A 41 -47.03 -20.87 42.66
C SER A 41 -45.86 -20.53 41.74
N MET A 42 -45.53 -21.45 40.84
CA MET A 42 -44.66 -21.19 39.71
C MET A 42 -45.17 -19.92 39.00
N GLU A 43 -44.40 -18.84 39.04
CA GLU A 43 -44.59 -17.72 38.13
C GLU A 43 -44.41 -18.27 36.72
N GLN A 44 -45.52 -18.44 36.01
CA GLN A 44 -45.49 -18.48 34.56
C GLN A 44 -44.94 -17.13 34.13
N VAL A 45 -43.74 -17.11 33.56
CA VAL A 45 -43.25 -15.99 32.77
C VAL A 45 -44.29 -15.77 31.67
N GLU A 46 -45.12 -14.74 31.81
CA GLU A 46 -46.05 -14.33 30.75
C GLU A 46 -45.20 -13.84 29.58
N ALA A 47 -45.33 -14.49 28.42
CA ALA A 47 -44.69 -14.02 27.21
C ALA A 47 -45.12 -12.56 26.94
N PRO A 48 -44.18 -11.66 26.60
CA PRO A 48 -44.50 -10.28 26.27
C PRO A 48 -45.65 -10.20 25.27
N GLN A 49 -46.62 -9.30 25.49
CA GLN A 49 -47.82 -9.18 24.62
C GLN A 49 -47.48 -8.98 23.13
N ALA A 50 -46.27 -8.48 22.85
CA ALA A 50 -45.70 -8.29 21.52
C ALA A 50 -45.42 -9.60 20.75
N LEU A 51 -45.15 -10.70 21.46
CA LEU A 51 -44.78 -12.01 20.89
C LEU A 51 -45.98 -12.95 20.75
N VAL A 52 -47.13 -12.59 21.34
CA VAL A 52 -48.32 -13.43 21.38
C VAL A 52 -48.89 -13.65 19.97
N GLY A 53 -48.87 -14.90 19.52
CA GLY A 53 -49.44 -15.33 18.24
C GLY A 53 -48.48 -15.26 17.05
N LEU A 54 -47.20 -14.96 17.28
CA LEU A 54 -46.15 -15.09 16.28
C LEU A 54 -45.74 -16.55 16.09
N ASP A 55 -45.34 -16.89 14.86
CA ASP A 55 -44.69 -18.17 14.58
C ASP A 55 -43.27 -18.13 15.16
N ASN A 56 -42.92 -19.14 15.96
CA ASN A 56 -41.57 -19.28 16.52
C ASN A 56 -40.64 -19.91 15.49
N ILE A 57 -39.47 -19.32 15.33
CA ILE A 57 -38.37 -19.85 14.53
C ILE A 57 -37.22 -20.27 15.42
N THR A 58 -36.48 -21.28 14.99
CA THR A 58 -35.33 -21.81 15.73
C THR A 58 -34.03 -21.34 15.07
N LEU A 59 -33.11 -20.81 15.88
CA LEU A 59 -31.78 -20.40 15.42
C LEU A 59 -31.06 -21.59 14.74
N GLY A 60 -30.48 -21.38 13.56
CA GLY A 60 -29.84 -22.42 12.77
C GLY A 60 -30.77 -23.12 11.76
N GLU A 61 -32.10 -22.98 11.90
CA GLU A 61 -33.06 -23.55 10.96
C GLU A 61 -33.38 -22.59 9.82
N ARG A 62 -33.44 -23.15 8.61
CA ARG A 62 -33.85 -22.40 7.42
C ARG A 62 -35.37 -22.30 7.34
N ILE A 63 -35.90 -21.09 7.32
CA ILE A 63 -37.33 -20.83 7.11
C ILE A 63 -37.56 -20.37 5.67
N ARG A 64 -38.67 -20.83 5.08
CA ARG A 64 -39.15 -20.36 3.77
C ARG A 64 -40.49 -19.70 3.95
N GLY A 65 -40.66 -18.52 3.38
CA GLY A 65 -41.91 -17.77 3.40
C GLY A 65 -42.17 -17.10 2.07
N GLU A 66 -43.34 -16.47 1.96
CA GLU A 66 -43.69 -15.63 0.83
C GLU A 66 -44.39 -14.38 1.33
N LEU A 67 -43.88 -13.21 0.95
CA LEU A 67 -44.53 -11.95 1.21
C LEU A 67 -45.54 -11.67 0.11
N THR A 68 -46.81 -11.55 0.47
CA THR A 68 -47.93 -11.33 -0.47
C THR A 68 -48.71 -10.07 -0.12
N SER A 69 -49.65 -9.67 -0.99
CA SER A 69 -50.54 -8.53 -0.75
C SER A 69 -51.46 -8.69 0.47
N ALA A 70 -51.54 -9.90 1.03
CA ALA A 70 -52.28 -10.19 2.26
C ALA A 70 -51.44 -9.96 3.53
N GLY A 71 -50.13 -9.71 3.41
CA GLY A 71 -49.23 -9.44 4.54
C GLY A 71 -49.59 -8.15 5.29
N GLU A 72 -49.07 -8.00 6.50
CA GLU A 72 -49.28 -6.80 7.29
C GLU A 72 -48.66 -5.58 6.60
N LEU A 73 -49.27 -4.41 6.79
CA LEU A 73 -48.87 -3.18 6.09
C LEU A 73 -48.03 -2.31 7.02
N ASN A 74 -46.83 -1.94 6.58
CA ASN A 74 -46.04 -0.90 7.22
C ASN A 74 -46.67 0.46 6.90
N GLY A 75 -47.11 1.17 7.93
CA GLY A 75 -47.78 2.46 7.77
C GLY A 75 -46.86 3.60 7.34
N ASN A 76 -45.54 3.43 7.43
CA ASN A 76 -44.55 4.46 7.09
C ASN A 76 -44.32 4.55 5.57
N ASP A 77 -44.08 3.41 4.93
CA ASP A 77 -43.66 3.31 3.52
C ASP A 77 -44.63 2.49 2.63
N GLY A 78 -45.66 1.87 3.23
CA GLY A 78 -46.62 1.02 2.53
C GLY A 78 -46.08 -0.36 2.16
N SER A 79 -44.86 -0.71 2.58
CA SER A 79 -44.30 -2.06 2.43
C SER A 79 -45.11 -3.09 3.20
N ARG A 80 -44.86 -4.36 2.91
CA ARG A 80 -45.52 -5.48 3.58
C ARG A 80 -44.51 -6.22 4.42
N TYR A 81 -44.96 -6.80 5.52
CA TYR A 81 -44.06 -7.57 6.38
C TYR A 81 -44.71 -8.82 6.99
N LEU A 82 -43.84 -9.71 7.46
CA LEU A 82 -44.14 -10.87 8.30
C LEU A 82 -43.27 -10.83 9.55
N ARG A 83 -43.79 -11.36 10.66
CA ARG A 83 -43.11 -11.35 11.96
C ARG A 83 -42.95 -12.77 12.49
N TYR A 84 -41.80 -13.02 13.07
CA TYR A 84 -41.45 -14.26 13.75
C TYR A 84 -40.89 -13.94 15.13
N ALA A 85 -41.07 -14.87 16.06
CA ALA A 85 -40.40 -14.83 17.36
C ALA A 85 -39.18 -15.76 17.31
N ILE A 86 -38.06 -15.35 17.90
CA ILE A 86 -36.83 -16.15 18.01
C ILE A 86 -36.27 -16.01 19.43
N THR A 87 -35.88 -17.10 20.06
CA THR A 87 -35.19 -17.06 21.37
C THR A 87 -33.68 -17.04 21.12
N LEU A 88 -32.98 -16.09 21.73
CA LEU A 88 -31.52 -15.90 21.61
C LEU A 88 -30.87 -15.97 23.01
N GLU A 89 -29.61 -16.40 23.04
CA GLU A 89 -28.83 -16.58 24.26
C GLU A 89 -27.78 -15.46 24.41
N GLU A 90 -27.59 -14.96 25.63
CA GLU A 90 -26.60 -13.93 26.01
C GLU A 90 -25.20 -14.33 25.55
N GLY A 91 -24.47 -13.37 24.98
CA GLY A 91 -23.10 -13.54 24.48
C GLY A 91 -23.01 -14.19 23.09
N ALA A 92 -24.13 -14.61 22.50
CA ALA A 92 -24.14 -15.09 21.12
C ALA A 92 -24.08 -13.92 20.14
N LEU A 93 -23.19 -13.99 19.15
CA LEU A 93 -23.31 -13.18 17.94
C LEU A 93 -24.19 -13.93 16.95
N VAL A 94 -25.31 -13.32 16.56
CA VAL A 94 -26.30 -13.95 15.70
C VAL A 94 -26.33 -13.25 14.35
N GLU A 95 -26.20 -14.04 13.28
CA GLU A 95 -26.46 -13.60 11.91
C GLU A 95 -27.87 -14.03 11.50
N ILE A 96 -28.65 -13.10 10.96
CA ILE A 96 -29.94 -13.36 10.32
C ILE A 96 -29.93 -12.77 8.92
N SER A 97 -29.98 -13.63 7.90
CA SER A 97 -29.90 -13.22 6.50
C SER A 97 -31.14 -13.56 5.69
N LEU A 98 -31.55 -12.61 4.86
CA LEU A 98 -32.62 -12.76 3.88
C LEU A 98 -32.04 -13.16 2.52
N SER A 99 -32.63 -14.17 1.90
CA SER A 99 -32.29 -14.57 0.53
C SER A 99 -33.54 -14.95 -0.24
N GLY A 100 -33.47 -14.97 -1.57
CA GLY A 100 -34.58 -15.36 -2.44
C GLY A 100 -34.95 -14.28 -3.44
N ALA A 101 -36.19 -14.34 -3.96
CA ALA A 101 -36.66 -13.41 -4.98
C ALA A 101 -37.27 -12.12 -4.38
N LEU A 102 -37.59 -12.13 -3.09
CA LEU A 102 -38.04 -10.95 -2.38
C LEU A 102 -36.91 -9.92 -2.30
N GLN A 103 -37.18 -8.71 -2.80
CA GLN A 103 -36.36 -7.52 -2.52
C GLN A 103 -36.84 -6.95 -1.18
N GLY A 104 -36.02 -7.03 -0.14
CA GLY A 104 -36.46 -6.73 1.21
C GLY A 104 -35.34 -6.77 2.22
N VAL A 105 -35.71 -6.54 3.47
CA VAL A 105 -34.79 -6.51 4.61
C VAL A 105 -35.34 -7.36 5.75
N VAL A 106 -34.44 -7.75 6.64
CA VAL A 106 -34.75 -8.28 7.96
C VAL A 106 -34.50 -7.18 8.98
N ALA A 107 -35.44 -7.00 9.90
CA ALA A 107 -35.28 -6.15 11.07
C ALA A 107 -35.42 -6.98 12.35
N LEU A 108 -34.51 -6.76 13.29
CA LEU A 108 -34.50 -7.40 14.60
C LEU A 108 -34.95 -6.40 15.66
N TYR A 109 -35.86 -6.82 16.52
CA TYR A 109 -36.39 -6.04 17.63
C TYR A 109 -36.25 -6.83 18.93
N ASP A 110 -36.09 -6.12 20.04
CA ASP A 110 -36.17 -6.69 21.38
C ASP A 110 -37.63 -7.05 21.77
N ASP A 111 -37.80 -7.59 22.98
CA ASP A 111 -39.09 -7.96 23.57
C ASP A 111 -39.99 -6.76 23.91
N HIS A 112 -39.41 -5.55 23.95
CA HIS A 112 -40.10 -4.27 24.13
C HIS A 112 -40.46 -3.60 22.78
N LEU A 113 -40.19 -4.25 21.65
CA LEU A 113 -40.38 -3.74 20.29
C LEU A 113 -39.53 -2.49 19.96
N GLN A 114 -38.38 -2.35 20.60
CA GLN A 114 -37.34 -1.42 20.15
C GLN A 114 -36.59 -2.03 18.97
N LEU A 115 -36.42 -1.25 17.90
CA LEU A 115 -35.61 -1.68 16.77
C LEU A 115 -34.14 -1.75 17.21
N LEU A 116 -33.53 -2.91 17.02
CA LEU A 116 -32.11 -3.12 17.25
C LEU A 116 -31.34 -2.90 15.95
N GLU A 117 -31.68 -3.68 14.92
CA GLU A 117 -30.98 -3.66 13.63
C GLU A 117 -31.90 -3.89 12.44
N SER A 118 -31.53 -3.41 11.25
CA SER A 118 -32.30 -3.63 10.02
C SER A 118 -31.43 -3.58 8.76
N ALA A 119 -31.29 -4.73 8.09
CA ALA A 119 -30.49 -4.88 6.87
C ALA A 119 -30.90 -6.14 6.08
N GLU A 120 -30.28 -6.40 4.92
CA GLU A 120 -30.46 -7.69 4.22
C GLU A 120 -29.86 -8.86 5.02
N THR A 121 -28.76 -8.59 5.72
CA THR A 121 -28.15 -9.46 6.72
C THR A 121 -27.96 -8.64 7.99
N VAL A 122 -28.50 -9.11 9.11
CA VAL A 122 -28.35 -8.50 10.42
C VAL A 122 -27.34 -9.33 11.21
N HIS A 123 -26.32 -8.69 11.76
CA HIS A 123 -25.52 -9.23 12.85
C HIS A 123 -25.92 -8.52 14.15
N HIS A 124 -26.10 -9.29 15.21
CA HIS A 124 -26.45 -8.75 16.51
C HIS A 124 -25.77 -9.53 17.62
N TYR A 125 -25.01 -8.84 18.46
CA TYR A 125 -24.48 -9.38 19.69
C TYR A 125 -25.56 -9.33 20.77
N VAL A 126 -25.91 -10.49 21.30
CA VAL A 126 -27.03 -10.64 22.24
C VAL A 126 -26.56 -10.26 23.64
N GLU A 127 -27.01 -9.11 24.13
CA GLU A 127 -26.64 -8.60 25.46
C GLU A 127 -27.38 -9.29 26.62
N GLU A 128 -28.57 -9.83 26.37
CA GLU A 128 -29.42 -10.45 27.39
C GLU A 128 -30.14 -11.69 26.81
N ASP A 129 -30.25 -12.75 27.61
CA ASP A 129 -31.08 -13.92 27.27
C ASP A 129 -32.55 -13.51 27.07
N GLY A 130 -33.16 -13.88 25.95
CA GLY A 130 -34.55 -13.48 25.73
C GLY A 130 -35.19 -13.87 24.40
N ASP A 131 -36.46 -13.48 24.27
CA ASP A 131 -37.22 -13.60 23.04
C ASP A 131 -37.15 -12.29 22.24
N TYR A 132 -36.81 -12.40 20.97
CA TYR A 132 -36.68 -11.31 20.02
C TYR A 132 -37.71 -11.44 18.90
N VAL A 133 -38.00 -10.32 18.22
CA VAL A 133 -38.90 -10.30 17.06
C VAL A 133 -38.10 -10.08 15.78
N VAL A 134 -38.20 -11.04 14.86
CA VAL A 134 -37.62 -10.94 13.50
C VAL A 134 -38.71 -10.54 12.53
N ILE A 135 -38.52 -9.42 11.83
CA ILE A 135 -39.45 -8.89 10.85
C ILE A 135 -38.83 -8.99 9.46
N VAL A 136 -39.48 -9.73 8.56
CA VAL A 136 -39.13 -9.75 7.14
C VAL A 136 -40.02 -8.74 6.42
N SER A 137 -39.44 -7.70 5.84
CA SER A 137 -40.18 -6.64 5.13
C SER A 137 -39.76 -6.54 3.67
N GLY A 138 -40.70 -6.23 2.79
CA GLY A 138 -40.38 -5.81 1.43
C GLY A 138 -39.73 -4.44 1.41
N ALA A 139 -38.90 -4.16 0.40
CA ALA A 139 -38.22 -2.87 0.26
C ALA A 139 -39.20 -1.70 -0.02
N ASP A 140 -40.35 -1.99 -0.62
CA ASP A 140 -41.42 -1.03 -0.87
C ASP A 140 -42.82 -1.69 -0.96
N ALA A 141 -43.86 -0.88 -1.21
CA ALA A 141 -45.25 -1.35 -1.34
C ALA A 141 -45.51 -2.34 -2.49
N ARG A 142 -44.55 -2.51 -3.41
CA ARG A 142 -44.62 -3.42 -4.57
C ARG A 142 -43.70 -4.62 -4.42
N SER A 143 -42.92 -4.69 -3.34
CA SER A 143 -41.96 -5.74 -3.09
C SER A 143 -42.65 -6.93 -2.46
N TYR A 144 -42.86 -7.96 -3.27
CA TYR A 144 -43.51 -9.22 -2.92
C TYR A 144 -42.69 -10.38 -3.46
N GLY A 145 -42.86 -11.55 -2.86
CA GLY A 145 -42.30 -12.77 -3.40
C GLY A 145 -41.77 -13.72 -2.33
N PRO A 146 -41.29 -14.90 -2.77
CA PRO A 146 -40.75 -15.90 -1.90
C PRO A 146 -39.39 -15.45 -1.33
N PHE A 147 -39.18 -15.77 -0.07
CA PHE A 147 -37.93 -15.57 0.63
C PHE A 147 -37.53 -16.82 1.41
N THR A 148 -36.25 -16.85 1.77
CA THR A 148 -35.64 -17.78 2.67
C THR A 148 -34.92 -16.98 3.75
N LEU A 149 -35.31 -17.20 5.00
CA LEU A 149 -34.65 -16.66 6.17
C LEU A 149 -33.67 -17.72 6.68
N ASN A 150 -32.40 -17.36 6.80
CA ASN A 150 -31.40 -18.20 7.45
C ASN A 150 -30.94 -17.46 8.71
N SER A 151 -30.76 -18.20 9.79
CA SER A 151 -30.16 -17.67 11.01
C SER A 151 -29.07 -18.63 11.49
N ARG A 152 -28.00 -18.09 12.09
CA ARG A 152 -26.90 -18.88 12.67
C ARG A 152 -26.19 -18.08 13.74
N THR A 153 -25.54 -18.77 14.67
CA THR A 153 -24.54 -18.16 15.55
C THR A 153 -23.22 -18.07 14.79
N ILE A 154 -22.53 -16.93 14.94
CA ILE A 154 -21.14 -16.76 14.54
C ILE A 154 -20.29 -17.05 15.78
N GLU A 155 -19.33 -17.98 15.64
CA GLU A 155 -18.36 -18.23 16.70
C GLU A 155 -17.33 -17.09 16.69
N LEU A 156 -17.37 -16.27 17.73
CA LEU A 156 -16.37 -15.24 17.96
C LEU A 156 -15.22 -15.79 18.77
N SER A 157 -14.03 -15.24 18.52
CA SER A 157 -12.87 -15.47 19.34
C SER A 157 -12.80 -14.43 20.46
N ASP A 158 -12.85 -14.91 21.70
CA ASP A 158 -12.51 -14.11 22.88
C ASP A 158 -11.00 -14.11 23.17
N ALA A 159 -10.18 -14.68 22.28
CA ALA A 159 -8.74 -14.74 22.47
C ALA A 159 -8.14 -13.33 22.49
N ASP A 160 -7.24 -13.09 23.44
CA ASP A 160 -6.44 -11.85 23.47
C ASP A 160 -5.18 -11.97 22.59
N THR A 161 -5.05 -13.04 21.81
CA THR A 161 -3.88 -13.36 20.98
C THR A 161 -4.31 -13.80 19.58
N LEU A 162 -3.60 -13.32 18.55
CA LEU A 162 -3.71 -13.77 17.17
C LEU A 162 -2.55 -14.70 16.83
N ASP A 163 -2.86 -15.93 16.44
CA ASP A 163 -1.88 -16.89 15.94
C ASP A 163 -1.63 -16.67 14.43
N VAL A 164 -0.36 -16.60 14.03
CA VAL A 164 0.03 -16.45 12.61
C VAL A 164 -0.54 -17.61 11.79
N GLY A 165 -1.18 -17.29 10.66
CA GLY A 165 -1.81 -18.24 9.74
C GLY A 165 -3.20 -18.70 10.16
N THR A 166 -3.74 -18.23 11.29
CA THR A 166 -5.09 -18.54 11.75
C THR A 166 -5.91 -17.26 11.85
N PRO A 167 -6.95 -17.08 11.02
CA PRO A 167 -7.82 -15.91 11.14
C PRO A 167 -8.63 -15.95 12.44
N MET A 168 -8.95 -14.76 12.95
CA MET A 168 -9.71 -14.53 14.17
C MET A 168 -10.92 -13.66 13.86
N ASP A 169 -12.11 -14.23 13.97
CA ASP A 169 -13.36 -13.46 13.91
C ASP A 169 -13.66 -12.88 15.29
N SER A 170 -13.95 -11.58 15.36
CA SER A 170 -14.19 -10.84 16.59
C SER A 170 -15.31 -9.82 16.39
N TRP A 171 -15.90 -9.37 17.50
CA TRP A 171 -16.86 -8.28 17.53
C TRP A 171 -16.15 -7.00 18.00
N LEU A 172 -16.39 -5.90 17.29
CA LEU A 172 -16.01 -4.57 17.75
C LEU A 172 -17.22 -3.94 18.44
N GLU A 173 -17.04 -3.56 19.71
CA GLU A 173 -18.02 -2.78 20.47
C GLU A 173 -17.30 -1.59 21.10
N GLY A 174 -17.69 -0.38 20.72
CA GLY A 174 -17.11 0.86 21.23
C GLY A 174 -15.83 1.31 20.50
N ALA A 175 -14.76 1.56 21.24
CA ALA A 175 -13.62 2.34 20.73
C ALA A 175 -12.56 1.52 19.99
N SER A 176 -12.18 0.34 20.50
CA SER A 176 -11.12 -0.49 19.91
C SER A 176 -11.05 -1.87 20.56
N ARG A 177 -10.55 -2.87 19.81
CA ARG A 177 -10.14 -4.18 20.31
C ARG A 177 -8.62 -4.32 20.19
N GLU A 178 -7.94 -4.55 21.31
CA GLU A 178 -6.51 -4.87 21.34
C GLU A 178 -6.30 -6.38 21.33
N VAL A 179 -5.35 -6.85 20.52
CA VAL A 179 -4.97 -8.27 20.38
C VAL A 179 -3.44 -8.37 20.31
N ALA A 180 -2.84 -9.30 21.06
CA ALA A 180 -1.41 -9.55 21.00
C ALA A 180 -1.03 -10.45 19.81
N LEU A 181 0.11 -10.18 19.17
CA LEU A 181 0.68 -10.97 18.09
C LEU A 181 2.15 -11.23 18.41
N THR A 182 2.57 -12.50 18.43
CA THR A 182 3.99 -12.85 18.59
C THR A 182 4.58 -13.25 17.23
N ILE A 183 5.64 -12.56 16.83
CA ILE A 183 6.45 -12.88 15.66
C ILE A 183 7.64 -13.72 16.14
N GLU A 184 7.71 -14.98 15.71
CA GLU A 184 8.80 -15.89 16.12
C GLU A 184 10.05 -15.72 15.26
N GLU A 185 9.87 -15.46 13.96
CA GLU A 185 10.95 -15.35 12.98
C GLU A 185 10.87 -14.03 12.23
N ALA A 186 12.04 -13.42 11.99
CA ALA A 186 12.13 -12.19 11.22
C ALA A 186 11.66 -12.44 9.79
N GLY A 187 10.80 -11.58 9.25
CA GLY A 187 10.26 -11.79 7.92
C GLY A 187 9.26 -10.73 7.50
N MET A 188 8.80 -10.82 6.26
CA MET A 188 7.66 -10.03 5.79
C MET A 188 6.37 -10.67 6.30
N TYR A 189 5.50 -9.85 6.88
CA TYR A 189 4.17 -10.26 7.31
C TYR A 189 3.12 -9.32 6.73
N GLN A 190 1.95 -9.88 6.46
CA GLN A 190 0.74 -9.15 6.12
C GLN A 190 -0.27 -9.34 7.26
N ILE A 191 -0.67 -8.24 7.90
CA ILE A 191 -1.74 -8.19 8.87
C ILE A 191 -2.91 -7.46 8.23
N GLU A 192 -4.07 -8.09 8.22
CA GLU A 192 -5.27 -7.55 7.58
C GLU A 192 -6.45 -7.59 8.55
N MET A 193 -7.23 -6.50 8.54
CA MET A 193 -8.50 -6.38 9.22
C MET A 193 -9.60 -6.20 8.18
N ARG A 194 -10.55 -7.14 8.16
CA ARG A 194 -11.71 -7.07 7.27
C ARG A 194 -12.98 -6.79 8.05
N ALA A 195 -13.76 -5.81 7.62
CA ALA A 195 -15.03 -5.44 8.23
C ALA A 195 -16.02 -4.99 7.15
N ASP A 196 -17.21 -5.58 7.13
CA ASP A 196 -18.27 -5.20 6.18
C ASP A 196 -19.18 -4.08 6.71
N GLU A 197 -19.24 -3.93 8.04
CA GLU A 197 -20.21 -3.07 8.72
C GLU A 197 -19.65 -1.70 9.10
N PHE A 198 -18.33 -1.55 9.06
CA PHE A 198 -17.65 -0.31 9.38
C PHE A 198 -16.32 -0.19 8.62
N ASP A 199 -15.83 1.04 8.52
CA ASP A 199 -14.55 1.38 7.90
C ASP A 199 -13.40 0.95 8.81
N ALA A 200 -12.60 -0.02 8.38
CA ALA A 200 -11.58 -0.64 9.21
C ALA A 200 -10.40 0.30 9.45
N TYR A 201 -9.81 0.24 10.64
CA TYR A 201 -8.58 0.94 10.95
C TYR A 201 -7.73 0.07 11.85
N LEU A 202 -6.53 -0.23 11.37
CA LEU A 202 -5.59 -1.15 11.98
C LEU A 202 -4.36 -0.40 12.44
N GLU A 203 -3.97 -0.57 13.70
CA GLU A 203 -2.67 -0.12 14.21
C GLU A 203 -1.86 -1.33 14.66
N LEU A 204 -0.56 -1.32 14.37
CA LEU A 204 0.39 -2.32 14.82
C LEU A 204 1.53 -1.63 15.54
N SER A 205 1.62 -1.84 16.85
CA SER A 205 2.73 -1.36 17.67
C SER A 205 3.62 -2.53 18.11
N GLY A 206 4.91 -2.28 18.29
CA GLY A 206 5.87 -3.35 18.56
C GLY A 206 7.17 -2.88 19.22
N PRO A 207 8.18 -3.78 19.29
CA PRO A 207 9.47 -3.47 19.90
C PRO A 207 10.17 -2.29 19.24
N ASN A 208 11.10 -1.65 19.95
CA ASN A 208 11.91 -0.53 19.44
C ASN A 208 11.12 0.70 18.97
N ASN A 209 9.93 0.94 19.54
CA ASN A 209 8.98 1.99 19.12
C ASN A 209 8.48 1.81 17.67
N TYR A 210 8.42 0.56 17.20
CA TYR A 210 7.74 0.25 15.95
C TYR A 210 6.26 0.63 16.07
N ASN A 211 5.74 1.37 15.09
CA ASN A 211 4.33 1.69 14.96
C ASN A 211 3.96 1.83 13.48
N ARG A 212 2.87 1.20 13.06
CA ARG A 212 2.24 1.35 11.75
C ARG A 212 0.74 1.45 11.90
N GLU A 213 0.12 2.13 10.96
CA GLU A 213 -1.33 2.24 10.87
C GLU A 213 -1.75 2.18 9.40
N ASP A 214 -2.94 1.66 9.15
CA ASP A 214 -3.58 1.60 7.84
C ASP A 214 -5.10 1.47 8.00
N ASP A 215 -5.89 2.01 7.07
CA ASP A 215 -7.36 1.96 7.07
C ASP A 215 -7.94 1.36 5.77
N ASP A 216 -7.37 1.71 4.63
CA ASP A 216 -7.91 1.35 3.31
C ASP A 216 -6.98 0.45 2.47
N GLY A 217 -5.84 0.02 3.02
CA GLY A 217 -4.78 -0.66 2.30
C GLY A 217 -5.19 -2.00 1.70
N ALA A 218 -6.26 -2.65 2.17
CA ALA A 218 -6.85 -3.86 1.58
C ALA A 218 -8.01 -3.63 0.60
N GLY A 219 -8.47 -2.38 0.44
CA GLY A 219 -9.61 -2.04 -0.40
C GLY A 219 -10.95 -2.41 0.22
N ASN A 220 -12.05 -1.88 -0.33
CA ASN A 220 -13.40 -1.98 0.26
C ASN A 220 -13.45 -1.53 1.74
N LEU A 221 -12.70 -0.47 2.12
CA LEU A 221 -12.65 0.00 3.51
C LEU A 221 -12.01 -1.01 4.49
N ASN A 222 -11.19 -1.93 3.98
CA ASN A 222 -10.42 -2.87 4.79
C ASN A 222 -8.98 -2.40 4.95
N ALA A 223 -8.42 -2.63 6.13
CA ALA A 223 -7.08 -2.22 6.49
C ALA A 223 -6.07 -3.34 6.32
N ARG A 224 -4.88 -3.02 5.81
CA ARG A 224 -3.77 -3.96 5.65
C ARG A 224 -2.42 -3.31 5.94
N ILE A 225 -1.74 -3.83 6.95
CA ILE A 225 -0.34 -3.53 7.21
C ILE A 225 0.51 -4.66 6.63
N SER A 226 1.38 -4.34 5.68
CA SER A 226 2.48 -5.21 5.26
C SER A 226 3.78 -4.58 5.71
N ASP A 227 4.68 -5.31 6.37
CA ASP A 227 6.00 -4.80 6.76
C ASP A 227 6.97 -5.96 7.09
N PHE A 228 8.26 -5.64 7.17
CA PHE A 228 9.27 -6.56 7.70
C PHE A 228 9.29 -6.46 9.24
N LEU A 229 8.87 -7.53 9.90
CA LEU A 229 8.78 -7.61 11.34
C LEU A 229 9.96 -8.40 11.91
N ALA A 230 10.53 -7.87 13.00
CA ALA A 230 11.54 -8.58 13.77
C ALA A 230 10.86 -9.52 14.78
N PRO A 231 11.56 -10.56 15.28
CA PRO A 231 11.02 -11.40 16.33
C PRO A 231 10.67 -10.59 17.58
N GLY A 232 9.49 -10.81 18.13
CA GLY A 232 9.02 -10.10 19.32
C GLY A 232 7.50 -10.06 19.45
N ASP A 233 7.06 -9.39 20.51
CA ASP A 233 5.65 -9.22 20.84
C ASP A 233 5.14 -7.87 20.30
N TYR A 234 4.04 -7.93 19.58
CA TYR A 234 3.34 -6.82 18.97
C TYR A 234 1.92 -6.70 19.55
N THR A 235 1.37 -5.50 19.50
CA THR A 235 -0.04 -5.23 19.82
C THR A 235 -0.73 -4.73 18.56
N ILE A 236 -1.76 -5.46 18.14
CA ILE A 236 -2.72 -5.05 17.12
C ILE A 236 -3.84 -4.28 17.82
N THR A 237 -4.15 -3.08 17.35
CA THR A 237 -5.34 -2.33 17.74
C THR A 237 -6.27 -2.25 16.54
N ALA A 238 -7.38 -2.97 16.62
CA ALA A 238 -8.46 -2.98 15.64
C ALA A 238 -9.55 -1.99 16.07
N ARG A 239 -9.95 -1.07 15.19
CA ARG A 239 -11.03 -0.11 15.45
C ARG A 239 -11.68 0.34 14.16
N SER A 240 -12.70 1.20 14.26
CA SER A 240 -13.18 1.94 13.10
C SER A 240 -12.30 3.15 12.80
N ALA A 241 -12.22 3.53 11.52
CA ALA A 241 -11.52 4.74 11.08
C ALA A 241 -12.19 6.02 11.64
N PHE A 242 -13.51 5.97 11.84
CA PHE A 242 -14.30 7.08 12.35
C PHE A 242 -15.26 6.65 13.46
N GLY A 243 -15.30 7.44 14.54
CA GLY A 243 -16.27 7.27 15.62
C GLY A 243 -16.08 5.98 16.43
N GLU A 244 -17.16 5.52 17.06
CA GLU A 244 -17.23 4.17 17.64
C GLU A 244 -17.73 3.22 16.54
N GLY A 245 -17.04 2.09 16.38
CA GLY A 245 -17.42 1.04 15.45
C GLY A 245 -18.23 -0.03 16.18
N ASN A 246 -19.29 -0.52 15.54
CA ASN A 246 -20.04 -1.68 16.03
C ASN A 246 -20.20 -2.64 14.86
N GLY A 247 -19.71 -3.86 15.01
CA GLY A 247 -19.79 -4.84 13.93
C GLY A 247 -18.79 -5.98 14.03
N VAL A 248 -18.98 -6.98 13.18
CA VAL A 248 -18.07 -8.12 13.03
C VAL A 248 -16.85 -7.71 12.24
N PHE A 249 -15.68 -8.19 12.64
CA PHE A 249 -14.46 -8.10 11.85
C PHE A 249 -13.63 -9.37 11.95
N THR A 250 -12.81 -9.61 10.92
CA THR A 250 -11.83 -10.69 10.88
C THR A 250 -10.42 -10.11 10.90
N LEU A 251 -9.59 -10.51 11.85
CA LEU A 251 -8.15 -10.28 11.82
C LEU A 251 -7.43 -11.50 11.25
N SER A 252 -6.40 -11.24 10.46
CA SER A 252 -5.48 -12.28 9.98
C SER A 252 -4.06 -11.75 9.96
N ALA A 253 -3.10 -12.61 10.26
CA ALA A 253 -1.68 -12.32 10.14
C ALA A 253 -1.02 -13.50 9.41
N GLU A 254 -0.38 -13.24 8.27
CA GLU A 254 0.23 -14.27 7.43
C GLU A 254 1.65 -13.87 7.04
N PRO A 255 2.61 -14.82 6.99
CA PRO A 255 3.91 -14.54 6.40
C PRO A 255 3.73 -14.29 4.90
N ARG A 256 4.44 -13.28 4.38
CA ARG A 256 4.47 -12.96 2.95
C ARG A 256 5.78 -13.46 2.37
N GLU A 257 5.70 -14.36 1.39
CA GLU A 257 6.89 -14.86 0.70
C GLU A 257 7.59 -13.73 -0.06
N LEU A 258 8.92 -13.71 0.03
CA LEU A 258 9.75 -12.81 -0.75
C LEU A 258 9.91 -13.35 -2.18
N PRO A 259 9.90 -12.48 -3.21
CA PRO A 259 10.22 -12.89 -4.56
C PRO A 259 11.59 -13.57 -4.65
N ASN A 260 11.72 -14.53 -5.57
CA ASN A 260 12.98 -15.19 -5.94
C ASN A 260 13.72 -15.92 -4.81
N ASP A 261 13.00 -16.40 -3.78
CA ASP A 261 13.58 -17.07 -2.59
C ASP A 261 14.69 -16.25 -1.90
N GLY A 262 14.69 -14.92 -2.12
CA GLY A 262 15.76 -14.02 -1.71
C GLY A 262 15.60 -13.53 -0.28
N GLU A 263 16.69 -12.99 0.28
CA GLU A 263 16.66 -12.25 1.54
C GLU A 263 16.21 -10.80 1.29
N LEU A 264 15.50 -10.22 2.26
CA LEU A 264 15.18 -8.80 2.23
C LEU A 264 16.44 -7.99 2.56
N ARG A 265 16.84 -7.12 1.62
CA ARG A 265 18.03 -6.28 1.74
C ARG A 265 17.68 -4.85 1.36
N ASN A 266 17.67 -3.96 2.36
CA ASN A 266 17.32 -2.54 2.19
C ASN A 266 18.54 -1.61 2.06
N ASP A 267 19.75 -2.15 2.20
CA ASP A 267 21.01 -1.41 2.03
C ASP A 267 22.17 -2.34 1.62
N GLY A 268 23.35 -1.75 1.42
CA GLY A 268 24.60 -2.48 1.23
C GLY A 268 25.12 -2.48 -0.21
N SER A 269 26.08 -3.35 -0.50
CA SER A 269 26.73 -3.42 -1.82
C SER A 269 25.96 -4.34 -2.77
N VAL A 270 25.85 -3.92 -4.03
CA VAL A 270 25.23 -4.64 -5.14
C VAL A 270 26.30 -4.83 -6.22
N MET A 271 26.38 -6.04 -6.76
CA MET A 271 27.27 -6.38 -7.87
C MET A 271 26.45 -6.68 -9.14
N PRO A 272 27.04 -6.58 -10.35
CA PRO A 272 26.41 -7.13 -11.54
C PRO A 272 26.05 -8.61 -11.37
N SER A 273 24.91 -8.99 -11.95
CA SER A 273 24.19 -10.25 -11.79
C SER A 273 23.59 -10.51 -10.38
N ASP A 274 23.59 -9.52 -9.49
CA ASP A 274 22.79 -9.59 -8.26
C ASP A 274 21.30 -9.36 -8.57
N THR A 275 20.45 -10.11 -7.88
CA THR A 275 19.03 -9.81 -7.70
C THR A 275 18.71 -9.82 -6.22
N LEU A 276 17.99 -8.81 -5.73
CA LEU A 276 17.59 -8.70 -4.33
C LEU A 276 16.13 -8.26 -4.20
N SER A 277 15.55 -8.51 -3.04
CA SER A 277 14.26 -7.94 -2.63
C SER A 277 14.47 -6.81 -1.63
N GLY A 278 13.79 -5.69 -1.85
CA GLY A 278 13.80 -4.54 -0.95
C GLY A 278 12.38 -4.15 -0.54
N TRP A 279 12.25 -3.49 0.60
CA TRP A 279 10.99 -3.02 1.17
C TRP A 279 11.06 -1.53 1.41
N PHE A 280 10.37 -0.75 0.57
CA PHE A 280 10.24 0.69 0.76
C PHE A 280 9.17 0.97 1.81
N SER A 281 9.45 1.87 2.76
CA SER A 281 8.49 2.23 3.80
C SER A 281 8.51 3.72 4.16
N GLY A 282 8.59 4.59 3.14
CA GLY A 282 8.66 6.04 3.28
C GLY A 282 10.07 6.62 3.45
N GLN A 283 11.10 5.77 3.37
CA GLN A 283 12.50 6.17 3.38
C GLN A 283 13.18 5.65 2.11
N GLU A 284 13.97 6.49 1.45
CA GLU A 284 14.77 6.10 0.30
C GLU A 284 15.80 5.04 0.72
N LEU A 285 16.00 4.04 -0.14
CA LEU A 285 16.91 2.93 0.12
C LEU A 285 18.15 3.08 -0.73
N GLY A 286 19.31 3.15 -0.08
CA GLY A 286 20.59 3.37 -0.72
C GLY A 286 21.44 2.10 -0.81
N TYR A 287 21.90 1.80 -2.02
CA TYR A 287 22.80 0.71 -2.34
C TYR A 287 24.10 1.23 -2.97
N GLN A 288 25.19 0.52 -2.76
CA GLN A 288 26.47 0.78 -3.40
C GLN A 288 26.71 -0.22 -4.54
N LEU A 289 26.48 0.21 -5.77
CA LEU A 289 26.76 -0.59 -6.97
C LEU A 289 28.25 -0.51 -7.32
N GLU A 290 28.92 -1.65 -7.43
CA GLU A 290 30.33 -1.74 -7.81
C GLU A 290 30.47 -2.31 -9.22
N ILE A 291 31.09 -1.56 -10.13
CA ILE A 291 31.36 -1.96 -11.51
C ILE A 291 32.85 -2.27 -11.67
N GLU A 292 33.18 -3.52 -12.01
CA GLU A 292 34.57 -3.95 -12.19
C GLU A 292 35.08 -3.73 -13.62
N GLU A 293 34.21 -3.88 -14.62
CA GLU A 293 34.54 -3.79 -16.04
C GLU A 293 33.63 -2.78 -16.74
N ALA A 294 34.21 -1.98 -17.63
CA ALA A 294 33.45 -1.02 -18.43
C ALA A 294 32.48 -1.78 -19.34
N GLY A 295 31.22 -1.37 -19.39
CA GLY A 295 30.23 -2.07 -20.20
C GLY A 295 28.84 -1.48 -20.10
N MET A 296 27.93 -2.04 -20.90
CA MET A 296 26.51 -1.75 -20.78
C MET A 296 25.91 -2.54 -19.63
N TYR A 297 25.13 -1.87 -18.79
CA TYR A 297 24.40 -2.48 -17.68
C TYR A 297 22.93 -2.09 -17.76
N GLN A 298 22.07 -3.01 -17.36
CA GLN A 298 20.65 -2.76 -17.13
C GLN A 298 20.34 -2.94 -15.64
N ILE A 299 19.72 -1.92 -15.05
CA ILE A 299 19.31 -1.87 -13.66
C ILE A 299 17.80 -1.74 -13.63
N ASP A 300 17.11 -2.78 -13.16
CA ASP A 300 15.66 -2.80 -13.09
C ASP A 300 15.21 -2.79 -11.62
N MET A 301 14.21 -1.95 -11.32
CA MET A 301 13.42 -2.01 -10.09
C MET A 301 11.98 -2.30 -10.47
N ARG A 302 11.47 -3.44 -10.00
CA ARG A 302 10.11 -3.90 -10.33
C ARG A 302 9.27 -4.04 -9.08
N SER A 303 8.01 -3.60 -9.13
CA SER A 303 7.09 -3.71 -8.01
C SER A 303 5.63 -3.75 -8.44
N SER A 304 4.83 -4.58 -7.77
CA SER A 304 3.36 -4.54 -7.81
C SER A 304 2.75 -3.60 -6.77
N ASP A 305 3.55 -3.18 -5.78
CA ASP A 305 3.08 -2.50 -4.58
C ASP A 305 3.34 -0.98 -4.66
N ILE A 306 4.36 -0.56 -5.40
CA ILE A 306 4.76 0.85 -5.54
C ILE A 306 5.08 1.22 -6.99
N ASP A 307 4.90 2.50 -7.30
CA ASP A 307 5.42 3.14 -8.50
C ASP A 307 6.94 3.32 -8.35
N SER A 308 7.71 2.52 -9.09
CA SER A 308 9.14 2.35 -8.89
C SER A 308 9.92 3.57 -9.38
N TYR A 309 11.00 3.92 -8.69
CA TYR A 309 11.86 5.02 -9.10
C TYR A 309 13.31 4.73 -8.72
N LEU A 310 14.19 4.75 -9.71
CA LEU A 310 15.62 4.57 -9.53
C LEU A 310 16.39 5.85 -9.77
N VAL A 311 17.39 6.10 -8.94
CA VAL A 311 18.44 7.11 -9.16
C VAL A 311 19.78 6.41 -9.10
N LEU A 312 20.64 6.60 -10.10
CA LEU A 312 22.02 6.14 -10.12
C LEU A 312 22.96 7.36 -10.19
N GLU A 313 23.75 7.54 -9.14
CA GLU A 313 24.74 8.60 -9.01
C GLU A 313 26.15 8.03 -9.07
N GLY A 314 27.07 8.77 -9.69
CA GLY A 314 28.46 8.38 -9.84
C GLY A 314 29.41 9.55 -9.64
N SER A 315 30.70 9.30 -9.91
CA SER A 315 31.72 10.35 -9.84
C SER A 315 31.46 11.47 -10.86
N ASN A 316 32.02 12.65 -10.61
CA ASN A 316 31.96 13.83 -11.49
C ASN A 316 30.53 14.35 -11.80
N GLY A 317 29.56 14.06 -10.94
CA GLY A 317 28.18 14.52 -11.14
C GLY A 317 27.36 13.65 -12.08
N TYR A 318 27.84 12.45 -12.42
CA TYR A 318 27.06 11.45 -13.13
C TYR A 318 25.75 11.19 -12.38
N LEU A 319 24.62 11.35 -13.07
CA LEU A 319 23.28 11.17 -12.53
C LEU A 319 22.39 10.57 -13.61
N ARG A 320 21.69 9.50 -13.23
CA ARG A 320 20.60 8.90 -14.00
C ARG A 320 19.41 8.68 -13.13
N GLU A 321 18.24 8.91 -13.69
CA GLU A 321 16.99 8.64 -13.01
C GLU A 321 15.98 8.04 -13.99
N ASN A 322 15.14 7.14 -13.49
CA ASN A 322 14.08 6.54 -14.27
C ASN A 322 12.95 6.04 -13.37
N ASP A 323 11.71 6.17 -13.85
CA ASP A 323 10.49 5.82 -13.12
C ASP A 323 9.52 4.93 -13.90
N ASP A 324 9.44 5.00 -15.23
CA ASP A 324 8.40 4.26 -15.97
C ASP A 324 8.86 3.51 -17.22
N SER A 325 10.16 3.55 -17.56
CA SER A 325 10.62 2.98 -18.83
C SER A 325 10.63 1.44 -18.88
N GLY A 326 10.43 0.76 -17.73
CA GLY A 326 10.27 -0.69 -17.64
C GLY A 326 8.86 -1.20 -17.98
N GLY A 327 7.87 -0.30 -18.07
CA GLY A 327 6.45 -0.64 -18.18
C GLY A 327 5.81 -1.01 -16.84
N ASN A 328 4.48 -0.94 -16.72
CA ASN A 328 3.73 -1.19 -15.47
C ASN A 328 4.22 -0.38 -14.24
N TYR A 329 4.79 0.81 -14.45
CA TYR A 329 5.39 1.62 -13.37
C TYR A 329 6.67 1.00 -12.75
N ASP A 330 7.34 0.11 -13.50
CA ASP A 330 8.67 -0.37 -13.19
C ASP A 330 9.74 0.62 -13.71
N ALA A 331 10.79 0.82 -12.93
CA ALA A 331 11.92 1.67 -13.29
C ALA A 331 13.04 0.84 -13.93
N SER A 332 13.64 1.35 -15.01
CA SER A 332 14.73 0.69 -15.73
C SER A 332 15.78 1.71 -16.17
N ILE A 333 17.03 1.54 -15.72
CA ILE A 333 18.17 2.32 -16.19
C ILE A 333 19.05 1.41 -17.03
N ALA A 334 19.21 1.72 -18.32
CA ALA A 334 20.22 1.12 -19.18
C ALA A 334 21.30 2.17 -19.46
N ASP A 335 22.56 1.91 -19.12
CA ASP A 335 23.65 2.85 -19.37
C ASP A 335 25.01 2.15 -19.55
N PHE A 336 25.96 2.85 -20.18
CA PHE A 336 27.35 2.43 -20.27
C PHE A 336 28.11 2.93 -19.03
N LEU A 337 28.49 2.01 -18.15
CA LEU A 337 29.17 2.33 -16.89
C LEU A 337 30.67 2.05 -17.01
N ALA A 338 31.48 2.95 -16.47
CA ALA A 338 32.92 2.75 -16.32
C ALA A 338 33.20 2.01 -15.00
N PRO A 339 34.39 1.39 -14.82
CA PRO A 339 34.76 0.78 -13.56
C PRO A 339 34.75 1.80 -12.43
N GLY A 340 34.08 1.46 -11.33
CA GLY A 340 33.91 2.37 -10.21
C GLY A 340 32.72 2.03 -9.33
N SER A 341 32.51 2.89 -8.33
CA SER A 341 31.49 2.75 -7.30
C SER A 341 30.40 3.80 -7.54
N TYR A 342 29.15 3.35 -7.60
CA TYR A 342 27.96 4.16 -7.90
C TYR A 342 26.94 4.05 -6.78
N GLN A 343 26.32 5.17 -6.40
CA GLN A 343 25.23 5.20 -5.43
C GLN A 343 23.91 4.94 -6.17
N LEU A 344 23.24 3.85 -5.82
CA LEU A 344 21.94 3.48 -6.39
C LEU A 344 20.86 3.69 -5.33
N THR A 345 19.91 4.56 -5.62
CA THR A 345 18.81 4.89 -4.71
C THR A 345 17.51 4.37 -5.27
N ALA A 346 16.85 3.49 -4.52
CA ALA A 346 15.52 2.96 -4.82
C ALA A 346 14.48 3.67 -3.95
N ARG A 347 13.44 4.21 -4.59
CA ARG A 347 12.34 4.91 -3.92
C ARG A 347 11.06 4.79 -4.75
N THR A 348 9.98 5.39 -4.25
CA THR A 348 8.76 5.57 -5.05
C THR A 348 8.81 6.88 -5.82
N ALA A 349 8.09 6.96 -6.95
CA ALA A 349 8.02 8.17 -7.76
C ALA A 349 7.47 9.38 -6.98
N TYR A 350 6.48 9.15 -6.12
CA TYR A 350 5.82 10.19 -5.33
C TYR A 350 6.32 10.30 -3.88
N GLY A 351 7.26 9.44 -3.46
CA GLY A 351 7.83 9.41 -2.10
C GLY A 351 6.88 8.94 -1.00
N SER A 352 5.63 8.59 -1.33
CA SER A 352 4.63 8.05 -0.43
C SER A 352 4.38 6.55 -0.67
N GLY A 353 3.72 5.91 0.30
CA GLY A 353 3.40 4.49 0.27
C GLY A 353 4.48 3.60 0.89
N SER A 354 4.21 2.31 0.89
CA SER A 354 5.15 1.27 1.27
C SER A 354 4.90 0.04 0.41
N GLY A 355 5.95 -0.69 0.08
CA GLY A 355 5.79 -1.86 -0.76
C GLY A 355 7.08 -2.60 -1.06
N LEU A 356 6.89 -3.85 -1.47
CA LEU A 356 7.97 -4.76 -1.81
C LEU A 356 8.40 -4.54 -3.27
N PHE A 357 9.69 -4.56 -3.54
CA PHE A 357 10.23 -4.50 -4.89
C PHE A 357 11.37 -5.49 -5.07
N THR A 358 11.68 -5.81 -6.32
CA THR A 358 12.90 -6.51 -6.70
C THR A 358 13.83 -5.55 -7.41
N LEU A 359 15.12 -5.58 -7.05
CA LEU A 359 16.17 -4.84 -7.74
C LEU A 359 17.11 -5.86 -8.40
N SER A 360 17.38 -5.69 -9.68
CA SER A 360 18.34 -6.51 -10.42
C SER A 360 19.30 -5.63 -11.21
N VAL A 361 20.58 -6.01 -11.22
CA VAL A 361 21.62 -5.37 -12.03
C VAL A 361 22.21 -6.43 -12.94
N GLU A 362 22.11 -6.28 -14.25
CA GLU A 362 22.63 -7.26 -15.20
C GLU A 362 23.52 -6.60 -16.26
N PRO A 363 24.67 -7.22 -16.61
CA PRO A 363 25.39 -6.85 -17.81
C PRO A 363 24.49 -7.03 -19.04
N ARG A 364 24.51 -6.05 -19.93
CA ARG A 364 23.80 -6.10 -21.20
C ARG A 364 24.79 -6.31 -22.33
N GLU A 365 24.78 -7.50 -22.92
CA GLU A 365 25.61 -7.78 -24.09
C GLU A 365 25.16 -6.92 -25.28
N LEU A 366 26.14 -6.32 -25.94
CA LEU A 366 25.95 -5.67 -27.23
C LEU A 366 26.12 -6.70 -28.34
N PRO A 367 25.50 -6.49 -29.52
CA PRO A 367 25.80 -7.30 -30.70
C PRO A 367 27.31 -7.37 -30.96
N ASP A 368 27.81 -8.53 -31.40
CA ASP A 368 29.25 -8.81 -31.60
C ASP A 368 29.98 -7.80 -32.52
N ASP A 369 29.25 -7.08 -33.36
CA ASP A 369 29.75 -6.09 -34.31
C ASP A 369 29.72 -4.65 -33.78
N VAL A 370 29.25 -4.43 -32.54
CA VAL A 370 29.12 -3.12 -31.92
C VAL A 370 30.12 -2.99 -30.77
N GLU A 371 31.23 -2.30 -31.04
CA GLU A 371 32.11 -1.77 -29.99
C GLU A 371 31.76 -0.31 -29.72
N LEU A 372 31.53 0.03 -28.45
CA LEU A 372 31.28 1.40 -28.03
C LEU A 372 32.59 2.13 -27.75
N ARG A 373 32.71 3.33 -28.30
CA ARG A 373 33.82 4.24 -28.01
C ARG A 373 33.25 5.61 -27.64
N ASN A 374 33.37 5.96 -26.36
CA ASN A 374 32.85 7.21 -25.80
C ASN A 374 33.90 8.33 -25.66
N GLU A 375 35.15 8.04 -25.98
CA GLU A 375 36.25 9.01 -25.96
C GLU A 375 37.41 8.57 -26.88
N GLY A 376 38.36 9.48 -27.11
CA GLY A 376 39.63 9.19 -27.78
C GLY A 376 39.82 9.87 -29.13
N GLU A 377 40.71 9.32 -29.95
CA GLU A 377 41.04 9.87 -31.27
C GLU A 377 39.96 9.52 -32.31
N LEU A 378 39.60 10.50 -33.14
CA LEU A 378 38.84 10.29 -34.36
C LEU A 378 39.77 10.18 -35.56
N THR A 379 39.66 9.07 -36.28
CA THR A 379 40.37 8.89 -37.54
C THR A 379 39.53 9.39 -38.72
N PRO A 380 40.12 10.11 -39.69
CA PRO A 380 39.41 10.50 -40.90
C PRO A 380 38.80 9.30 -41.64
N ASN A 381 37.54 9.43 -42.05
CA ASN A 381 36.79 8.40 -42.80
C ASN A 381 36.36 7.18 -41.97
N GLU A 382 36.25 7.31 -40.65
CA GLU A 382 35.73 6.26 -39.78
C GLU A 382 34.24 6.43 -39.46
N THR A 383 33.67 5.38 -38.88
CA THR A 383 32.37 5.41 -38.23
C THR A 383 32.52 4.66 -36.92
N LEU A 384 32.01 5.23 -35.83
CA LEU A 384 32.03 4.62 -34.51
C LEU A 384 30.62 4.61 -33.92
N ASN A 385 30.39 3.67 -33.02
CA ASN A 385 29.22 3.66 -32.15
C ASN A 385 29.63 4.15 -30.76
N GLY A 386 28.74 4.88 -30.11
CA GLY A 386 28.92 5.28 -28.72
C GLY A 386 27.60 5.29 -27.97
N TRP A 387 27.69 5.55 -26.68
CA TRP A 387 26.54 5.67 -25.80
C TRP A 387 26.59 7.01 -25.07
N TYR A 388 25.62 7.87 -25.36
CA TYR A 388 25.50 9.16 -24.70
C TYR A 388 24.83 8.98 -23.32
N GLY A 389 25.64 9.12 -22.29
CA GLY A 389 25.25 9.08 -20.88
C GLY A 389 24.97 10.48 -20.30
N GLY A 390 24.48 11.45 -21.07
CA GLY A 390 24.03 12.75 -20.56
C GLY A 390 25.14 13.78 -20.34
N GLU A 391 26.40 13.32 -20.23
CA GLU A 391 27.59 14.14 -20.25
C GLU A 391 28.18 14.25 -21.66
N PRO A 392 28.72 15.42 -22.06
CA PRO A 392 29.32 15.58 -23.38
C PRO A 392 30.51 14.66 -23.60
N LEU A 393 30.47 13.88 -24.68
CA LEU A 393 31.54 12.99 -25.10
C LEU A 393 32.53 13.75 -25.97
N THR A 394 33.82 13.65 -25.66
CA THR A 394 34.86 14.43 -26.32
C THR A 394 35.82 13.53 -27.09
N TYR A 395 36.07 13.90 -28.34
CA TYR A 395 37.02 13.23 -29.21
C TYR A 395 38.02 14.20 -29.85
N GLU A 396 39.18 13.69 -30.25
CA GLU A 396 40.24 14.46 -30.88
C GLU A 396 40.41 14.06 -32.35
N LEU A 397 40.17 14.99 -33.29
CA LEU A 397 40.38 14.80 -34.71
C LEU A 397 41.66 15.52 -35.16
N THR A 398 42.61 14.79 -35.73
CA THR A 398 43.83 15.39 -36.31
C THR A 398 43.78 15.36 -37.83
N LEU A 399 44.01 16.52 -38.47
CA LEU A 399 44.08 16.68 -39.91
C LEU A 399 45.52 16.98 -40.35
N GLU A 400 46.07 16.16 -41.25
CA GLU A 400 47.42 16.37 -41.79
C GLU A 400 47.45 17.37 -42.96
N GLU A 401 46.32 17.55 -43.64
CA GLU A 401 46.16 18.43 -44.78
C GLU A 401 44.78 19.12 -44.76
N SER A 402 44.66 20.23 -45.50
CA SER A 402 43.40 20.97 -45.62
C SER A 402 42.30 20.05 -46.17
N SER A 403 41.19 19.94 -45.46
CA SER A 403 40.14 18.96 -45.76
C SER A 403 38.75 19.55 -45.61
N LEU A 404 37.81 19.16 -46.47
CA LEU A 404 36.38 19.32 -46.23
C LEU A 404 35.93 18.18 -45.30
N VAL A 405 35.68 18.53 -44.05
CA VAL A 405 35.27 17.60 -43.00
C VAL A 405 33.76 17.60 -42.88
N THR A 406 33.14 16.43 -43.03
CA THR A 406 31.75 16.17 -42.67
C THR A 406 31.72 15.31 -41.40
N LEU A 407 31.02 15.78 -40.38
CA LEU A 407 30.69 15.01 -39.20
C LEU A 407 29.17 14.79 -39.18
N SER A 408 28.73 13.55 -38.98
CA SER A 408 27.32 13.20 -38.88
C SER A 408 27.08 12.39 -37.62
N LEU A 409 26.28 12.94 -36.70
CA LEU A 409 25.90 12.32 -35.44
C LEU A 409 24.43 11.89 -35.55
N ARG A 410 24.16 10.59 -35.35
CA ARG A 410 22.83 10.01 -35.53
C ARG A 410 22.39 9.24 -34.30
N SER A 411 21.16 9.44 -33.85
CA SER A 411 20.58 8.64 -32.77
C SER A 411 19.07 8.50 -32.93
N ALA A 412 18.57 7.29 -32.65
CA ALA A 412 17.14 7.04 -32.51
C ALA A 412 16.65 7.29 -31.07
N ASP A 413 17.57 7.39 -30.11
CA ASP A 413 17.28 7.40 -28.68
C ASP A 413 17.24 8.83 -28.11
N PHE A 414 17.95 9.78 -28.74
CA PHE A 414 17.97 11.18 -28.31
C PHE A 414 18.16 12.18 -29.45
N ASP A 415 17.76 13.42 -29.21
CA ASP A 415 18.00 14.56 -30.09
C ASP A 415 19.46 15.00 -30.01
N THR A 416 20.17 14.95 -31.13
CA THR A 416 21.64 15.05 -31.14
C THR A 416 22.13 16.51 -31.19
N TYR A 417 23.34 16.75 -30.68
CA TYR A 417 24.02 18.04 -30.73
C TYR A 417 25.52 17.82 -30.91
N LEU A 418 26.07 18.39 -31.97
CA LEU A 418 27.47 18.23 -32.33
C LEU A 418 28.20 19.58 -32.26
N GLU A 419 29.38 19.60 -31.65
CA GLU A 419 30.29 20.75 -31.68
C GLU A 419 31.65 20.36 -32.24
N LEU A 420 32.24 21.28 -32.99
CA LEU A 420 33.60 21.20 -33.50
C LEU A 420 34.35 22.45 -33.06
N ARG A 421 35.48 22.26 -32.35
CA ARG A 421 36.31 23.35 -31.84
C ARG A 421 37.75 23.18 -32.31
N GLY A 422 38.33 24.23 -32.90
CA GLY A 422 39.76 24.35 -33.24
C GLY A 422 40.37 25.58 -32.56
N GLU A 423 41.60 25.94 -32.92
CA GLU A 423 42.29 27.13 -32.33
C GLU A 423 41.55 28.45 -32.63
N SER A 424 40.92 28.55 -33.80
CA SER A 424 40.12 29.70 -34.23
C SER A 424 38.72 29.34 -34.75
N ASP A 425 38.42 28.04 -34.83
CA ASP A 425 37.18 27.52 -35.41
C ASP A 425 36.23 27.07 -34.28
N SER A 426 34.95 27.42 -34.39
CA SER A 426 33.92 26.92 -33.48
C SER A 426 32.62 26.81 -34.24
N HIS A 427 32.16 25.58 -34.43
CA HIS A 427 30.93 25.26 -35.16
C HIS A 427 30.08 24.32 -34.33
N SER A 428 28.77 24.43 -34.47
CA SER A 428 27.83 23.54 -33.81
C SER A 428 26.61 23.33 -34.68
N ASP A 429 25.98 22.17 -34.58
CA ASP A 429 24.76 21.81 -35.29
C ASP A 429 23.96 20.81 -34.45
N ASP A 430 22.64 20.92 -34.47
CA ASP A 430 21.69 20.06 -33.76
C ASP A 430 20.81 19.26 -34.71
N ASP A 431 20.28 19.88 -35.77
CA ASP A 431 19.28 19.26 -36.67
C ASP A 431 19.62 19.35 -38.17
N GLY A 432 20.90 19.58 -38.51
CA GLY A 432 21.36 19.70 -39.90
C GLY A 432 21.34 18.38 -40.71
N GLY A 433 21.05 17.26 -40.05
CA GLY A 433 20.88 15.92 -40.63
C GLY A 433 19.42 15.56 -40.96
N ASN A 434 19.07 14.28 -40.81
CA ASN A 434 17.69 13.82 -40.98
C ASN A 434 16.96 13.84 -39.64
N GLY A 435 15.80 14.49 -39.57
CA GLY A 435 15.03 14.50 -38.32
C GLY A 435 15.72 15.33 -37.24
N THR A 436 16.18 14.67 -36.18
CA THR A 436 16.90 15.25 -35.02
C THR A 436 18.39 14.89 -35.01
N ASP A 437 18.91 14.43 -36.15
CA ASP A 437 20.33 14.11 -36.34
C ASP A 437 21.12 15.39 -36.65
N SER A 438 22.32 15.53 -36.10
CA SER A 438 23.23 16.65 -36.38
C SER A 438 24.18 16.34 -37.53
N ARG A 439 24.47 17.34 -38.36
CA ARG A 439 25.46 17.25 -39.44
C ARG A 439 26.23 18.55 -39.61
N LEU A 440 27.53 18.51 -39.33
CA LEU A 440 28.47 19.59 -39.62
C LEU A 440 29.26 19.31 -40.90
N GLU A 441 29.40 20.32 -41.77
CA GLU A 441 30.27 20.27 -42.94
C GLU A 441 31.13 21.55 -42.95
N GLN A 442 32.44 21.42 -42.75
CA GLN A 442 33.37 22.54 -42.62
C GLN A 442 34.68 22.28 -43.35
N ALA A 443 35.22 23.31 -43.99
CA ALA A 443 36.54 23.26 -44.60
C ALA A 443 37.58 23.68 -43.56
N LEU A 444 38.46 22.76 -43.17
CA LEU A 444 39.39 22.89 -42.03
C LEU A 444 40.85 22.79 -42.46
N LEU A 445 41.70 23.65 -41.90
CA LEU A 445 43.14 23.64 -42.14
C LEU A 445 43.78 22.45 -41.40
N PRO A 446 45.04 22.09 -41.72
CA PRO A 446 45.76 21.08 -40.95
C PRO A 446 45.88 21.50 -39.48
N GLY A 447 45.60 20.59 -38.56
CA GLY A 447 45.56 20.89 -37.14
C GLY A 447 44.82 19.86 -36.32
N THR A 448 44.72 20.12 -35.03
CA THR A 448 43.97 19.28 -34.07
C THR A 448 42.68 19.99 -33.69
N TYR A 449 41.59 19.23 -33.74
CA TYR A 449 40.24 19.69 -33.47
C TYR A 449 39.60 18.83 -32.39
N THR A 450 38.80 19.45 -31.53
CA THR A 450 37.97 18.77 -30.54
C THR A 450 36.55 18.62 -31.10
N VAL A 451 36.08 17.39 -31.20
CA VAL A 451 34.69 17.06 -31.55
C VAL A 451 33.95 16.70 -30.27
N ILE A 452 32.82 17.37 -30.01
CA ILE A 452 32.00 17.11 -28.83
C ILE A 452 30.64 16.60 -29.30
N ALA A 453 30.29 15.37 -28.91
CA ALA A 453 28.98 14.77 -29.16
C ALA A 453 28.16 14.79 -27.87
N ARG A 454 26.96 15.35 -27.92
CA ARG A 454 26.02 15.36 -26.78
C ARG A 454 24.57 15.36 -27.28
N GLY A 455 23.64 15.33 -26.34
CA GLY A 455 22.22 15.57 -26.63
C GLY A 455 21.89 17.06 -26.61
N PHE A 456 20.93 17.48 -27.43
CA PHE A 456 20.39 18.84 -27.40
C PHE A 456 19.81 19.15 -26.01
N SER A 457 19.07 18.20 -25.45
CA SER A 457 18.62 18.19 -24.05
C SER A 457 19.53 17.33 -23.17
N VAL A 458 19.64 17.72 -21.90
CA VAL A 458 20.35 16.94 -20.85
C VAL A 458 19.61 15.66 -20.44
N SER A 459 18.34 15.54 -20.80
CA SER A 459 17.50 14.36 -20.49
C SER A 459 17.65 13.20 -21.48
N GLY A 460 18.33 13.42 -22.61
CA GLY A 460 18.55 12.38 -23.61
C GLY A 460 19.62 11.39 -23.16
N SER A 461 19.43 10.11 -23.47
CA SER A 461 20.46 9.09 -23.32
C SER A 461 20.24 7.98 -24.33
N GLY A 462 21.30 7.29 -24.71
CA GLY A 462 21.18 6.14 -25.61
C GLY A 462 22.32 6.00 -26.59
N MET A 463 22.15 5.08 -27.53
CA MET A 463 23.16 4.76 -28.53
C MET A 463 23.18 5.83 -29.62
N PHE A 464 24.37 6.12 -30.14
CA PHE A 464 24.53 6.94 -31.33
C PHE A 464 25.61 6.37 -32.24
N GLU A 465 25.58 6.81 -33.49
CA GLU A 465 26.62 6.59 -34.48
C GLU A 465 27.23 7.93 -34.88
N LEU A 466 28.56 8.06 -34.78
CA LEU A 466 29.32 9.21 -35.26
C LEU A 466 30.14 8.81 -36.48
N GLN A 467 29.82 9.42 -37.62
CA GLN A 467 30.55 9.25 -38.87
C GLN A 467 31.40 10.49 -39.15
N VAL A 468 32.68 10.26 -39.48
CA VAL A 468 33.65 11.29 -39.85
C VAL A 468 34.06 11.05 -41.28
N SER A 469 33.93 12.03 -42.16
CA SER A 469 34.47 12.01 -43.52
C SER A 469 35.37 13.21 -43.70
N ALA A 470 36.58 13.01 -44.22
CA ALA A 470 37.49 14.12 -44.54
C ALA A 470 38.00 13.94 -45.97
N GLU A 471 37.63 14.87 -46.84
CA GLU A 471 38.08 14.89 -48.23
C GLU A 471 39.09 16.02 -48.42
N PRO A 472 40.33 15.73 -48.88
CA PRO A 472 41.33 16.76 -49.11
C PRO A 472 40.81 17.84 -50.07
N THR A 473 40.99 19.10 -49.70
CA THR A 473 40.52 20.24 -50.48
C THR A 473 41.55 21.35 -50.52
N GLU A 474 41.68 22.03 -51.66
CA GLU A 474 42.57 23.18 -51.76
C GLU A 474 41.94 24.39 -51.06
N MET A 475 42.35 24.64 -49.82
CA MET A 475 42.09 25.90 -49.13
C MET A 475 43.28 26.83 -49.23
N GLN A 476 43.06 28.06 -49.71
CA GLN A 476 44.02 29.13 -49.50
C GLN A 476 43.84 29.65 -48.07
N PRO A 477 44.90 29.71 -47.24
CA PRO A 477 44.82 30.41 -45.99
C PRO A 477 44.52 31.89 -46.29
N ASP A 478 43.45 32.43 -45.73
CA ASP A 478 43.18 33.87 -45.80
C ASP A 478 44.37 34.62 -45.19
N ALA A 479 44.92 35.56 -45.97
CA ALA A 479 46.20 36.23 -45.72
C ALA A 479 46.15 37.33 -44.66
#